data_AF-A0A6S4UGE2-F1
#
_entry.id   AF-A0A6S4UGE2-F1
#
_cell.length_a   1.000
_cell.length_b   1.000
_cell.length_c   1.000
_cell.angle_alpha   90.00
_cell.angle_beta   90.00
_cell.angle_gamma   90.00
#
_symmetry.space_group_name_H-M   'P 1'
#
loop_
_entity.id
_entity.type
_entity.pdbx_description
1 polymer ?
#
loop_
_entity_poly.entity_id
_entity_poly.type
_entity_poly.pdbx_seq_one_letter_code
_entity_poly.pdbx_strand_id
1 'polypeptide(L)' 'MTKKLVNVRAYKRYRLGAWEHVCKHKRSYPKR' A
#
# COMPACT_ATOMS: atom_id res chain seq x y z
N MET A 1 -2.94 11.33 -19.56
CA MET A 1 -3.66 10.46 -18.60
C MET A 1 -3.03 10.59 -17.21
N THR A 2 -3.69 11.26 -16.27
CA THR A 2 -3.19 11.45 -14.91
C THR A 2 -3.25 10.10 -14.17
N LYS A 3 -2.09 9.49 -13.92
CA LYS A 3 -2.00 8.25 -13.14
C LYS A 3 -2.58 8.55 -11.74
N LYS A 4 -3.78 8.06 -11.45
CA LYS A 4 -4.39 8.20 -10.13
C LYS A 4 -3.57 7.38 -9.13
N LEU A 5 -2.84 8.07 -8.25
CA LEU A 5 -2.02 7.47 -7.20
C LEU A 5 -2.79 7.50 -5.87
N VAL A 6 -2.65 6.43 -5.10
CA VAL A 6 -3.20 6.32 -3.74
C VAL A 6 -2.08 6.51 -2.73
N ASN A 7 -2.29 7.42 -1.78
CA ASN A 7 -1.42 7.55 -0.61
C ASN A 7 -1.75 6.44 0.39
N VAL A 8 -0.81 5.53 0.62
CA VAL A 8 -0.91 4.50 1.65
C VAL A 8 -0.29 5.05 2.93
N ARG A 9 -1.02 4.98 4.05
CA ARG A 9 -0.51 5.35 5.38
C ARG A 9 0.34 4.21 5.93
N ALA A 10 1.21 4.50 6.90
CA ALA A 10 1.96 3.44 7.56
C ALA A 10 1.02 2.60 8.45
N TYR A 11 1.12 1.27 8.37
CA TYR A 11 0.33 0.35 9.17
C TYR A 11 1.02 -1.02 9.28
N LYS A 12 0.62 -1.83 10.27
CA LYS A 12 1.04 -3.23 10.37
C LYS A 12 0.06 -4.12 9.62
N ARG A 13 0.56 -5.06 8.82
CA ARG A 13 -0.25 -6.09 8.17
C ARG A 13 0.29 -7.47 8.51
N TYR A 14 -0.58 -8.46 8.63
CA TYR A 14 -0.16 -9.85 8.79
C TYR A 14 -0.12 -10.52 7.41
N ARG A 15 1.00 -11.14 7.06
CA ARG A 15 1.20 -11.82 5.77
C ARG A 15 2.20 -12.95 5.95
N LEU A 16 1.94 -14.10 5.32
CA LEU A 16 2.83 -15.27 5.34
C LEU A 16 3.29 -15.70 6.75
N GLY A 17 2.42 -15.62 7.75
CA GLY A 17 2.75 -16.03 9.11
C GLY A 17 3.51 -15.00 9.95
N ALA A 18 3.73 -13.78 9.43
CA ALA A 18 4.47 -12.74 10.14
C ALA A 18 3.76 -11.37 10.07
N TRP A 19 4.01 -10.54 11.08
CA TRP A 19 3.63 -9.14 11.05
C TRP A 19 4.67 -8.33 10.27
N GLU A 20 4.23 -7.72 9.18
CA GLU A 20 5.01 -6.80 8.36
C GLU A 20 4.63 -5.36 8.67
N HIS A 21 5.61 -4.46 8.71
CA HIS A 21 5.36 -3.02 8.76
C HIS A 21 5.30 -2.46 7.34
N VAL A 22 4.16 -1.91 6.96
CA VAL A 22 3.99 -1.20 5.69
C VAL A 22 4.31 0.27 5.93
N CYS A 23 5.32 0.78 5.22
CA CYS A 23 5.71 2.19 5.26
C CYS A 23 4.74 3.06 4.46
N LYS A 24 4.69 4.36 4.81
CA LYS A 24 3.95 5.36 4.04
C LYS A 24 4.53 5.46 2.63
N HIS A 25 3.73 5.18 1.61
CA HIS A 25 4.17 5.25 0.20
C HIS A 25 3.03 5.63 -0.73
N LYS A 26 3.34 5.97 -1.99
CA LYS A 26 2.36 6.14 -3.06
C LYS A 26 2.32 4.86 -3.91
N ARG A 27 1.13 4.32 -4.16
CA ARG A 27 0.95 3.21 -5.13
C ARG A 27 -0.04 3.58 -6.22
N SER A 28 0.10 3.00 -7.40
CA SER A 28 -0.91 3.09 -8.46
C SER A 28 -2.25 2.57 -7.96
N TYR A 29 -3.35 3.16 -8.45
CA TYR A 29 -4.68 2.60 -8.19
C TYR A 29 -4.71 1.13 -8.63
N PRO A 30 -5.23 0.21 -7.80
CA PRO A 30 -5.43 -1.16 -8.25
C PRO A 30 -6.30 -1.12 -9.51
N LYS A 31 -5.82 -1.76 -10.58
CA LYS A 31 -6.64 -1.92 -11.79
C LYS A 31 -7.90 -2.71 -11.40
N ARG A 32 -9.06 -2.24 -11.83
CA ARG A 32 -10.34 -2.91 -11.62
C ARG A 32 -10.37 -4.23 -12.38
#